data_AF-A0A5N4CTA8-F1
#
_entry.id   AF-A0A5N4CTA8-F1
#
_cell.length_a   1.000
_cell.length_b   1.000
_cell.length_c   1.000
_cell.angle_alpha   90.00
_cell.angle_beta   90.00
_cell.angle_gamma   90.00
#
_symmetry.space_group_name_H-M   'P 1'
#
loop_
_entity.id
_entity.type
_entity.pdbx_description
1 polymer ?
#
loop_
_entity_poly.entity_id
_entity_poly.type
_entity_poly.pdbx_seq_one_letter_code
_entity_poly.pdbx_strand_id
1 'polypeptide(L)'
;MTEDCVSFQEEKEKVQAQKEEVLSHMNDVLENELQCIICSEYFIEAVTLNCAHSFCSYCINEWMKRKVECPICRKDIKSKTHSLVLDNCINKMVDNLSSEVKERRIVLIRERKGKTSTCWPSPGHQAGQQGLEKEHEHTLEHQKKQA
;
A
#
# COMPACT_ATOMS: atom_id res chain seq x y z
N MET A 1 15.46 22.69 48.81
CA MET A 1 14.18 22.59 48.08
C MET A 1 14.29 23.01 46.61
N THR A 2 15.26 23.84 46.21
CA THR A 2 15.46 24.24 44.82
C THR A 2 16.33 23.26 44.01
N GLU A 3 17.25 22.53 44.67
CA GLU A 3 18.15 21.56 44.00
C GLU A 3 17.41 20.34 43.44
N ASP A 4 16.39 19.84 44.14
CA ASP A 4 15.56 18.74 43.66
C ASP A 4 14.69 19.13 42.44
N CYS A 5 14.34 20.41 42.28
CA CYS A 5 13.50 20.87 41.17
C CYS A 5 14.28 20.97 39.86
N VAL A 6 15.56 21.35 39.92
CA VAL A 6 16.43 21.50 38.74
C VAL A 6 16.75 20.14 38.11
N SER A 7 16.98 19.11 38.92
CA SER A 7 17.26 17.75 38.42
C SER A 7 16.08 17.13 37.67
N PHE A 8 14.83 17.31 38.16
CA PHE A 8 13.64 16.83 37.45
C PHE A 8 13.40 17.56 36.12
N GLN A 9 13.82 18.82 35.99
CA GLN A 9 13.71 19.59 34.76
C GLN A 9 14.69 19.06 33.70
N GLU A 10 15.96 18.85 34.08
CA GLU A 10 16.99 18.29 33.19
C GLU A 10 16.68 16.86 32.77
N GLU A 11 16.11 16.03 33.65
CA GLU A 11 15.74 14.66 33.34
C GLU A 11 14.57 14.59 32.34
N LYS A 12 13.59 15.51 32.46
CA LYS A 12 12.51 15.66 31.47
C LYS A 12 13.01 16.11 30.10
N GLU A 13 13.95 17.04 30.05
CA GLU A 13 14.55 17.51 28.79
C GLU A 13 15.32 16.39 28.08
N LYS A 14 16.07 15.56 28.83
CA LYS A 14 16.77 14.39 28.28
C LYS A 14 15.81 13.35 27.69
N VAL A 15 14.73 13.04 28.41
CA VAL A 15 13.70 12.10 27.93
C VAL A 15 12.98 12.65 26.69
N GLN A 16 12.72 13.95 26.65
CA GLN A 16 12.08 14.60 25.51
C GLN A 16 12.97 14.57 24.26
N ALA A 17 14.27 14.86 24.40
CA ALA A 17 15.23 14.79 23.30
C ALA A 17 15.38 13.36 22.75
N GLN A 18 15.47 12.36 23.63
CA GLN A 18 15.51 10.95 23.22
C GLN A 18 14.24 10.53 22.47
N LYS A 19 13.08 11.00 22.93
CA LYS A 19 11.80 10.73 22.26
C LYS A 19 11.77 11.35 20.85
N GLU A 20 12.27 12.57 20.70
CA GLU A 20 12.33 13.26 19.41
C GLU A 20 13.28 12.57 18.42
N GLU A 21 14.43 12.09 18.89
CA GLU A 21 15.37 11.29 18.08
C GLU A 21 14.73 9.98 17.59
N VAL A 22 14.07 9.23 18.49
CA VAL A 22 13.37 7.99 18.13
C VAL A 22 12.26 8.27 17.11
N LEU A 23 11.47 9.33 17.30
CA LEU A 23 10.43 9.72 16.36
C LEU A 23 11.00 10.10 14.99
N SER A 24 12.12 10.82 14.96
CA SER A 24 12.81 11.16 13.72
C SER A 24 13.28 9.92 12.97
N HIS A 25 13.87 8.95 13.67
CA HIS A 25 14.32 7.71 13.04
C HIS A 25 13.16 6.87 12.52
N MET A 26 12.03 6.83 13.24
CA MET A 26 10.83 6.14 12.77
C MET A 26 10.23 6.78 11.51
N ASN A 27 10.26 8.11 11.39
CA ASN A 27 9.81 8.81 10.18
C ASN A 27 10.71 8.51 8.97
N ASP A 28 12.03 8.43 9.17
CA ASP A 28 12.98 8.11 8.09
C ASP A 28 12.72 6.71 7.51
N VAL A 29 12.48 5.71 8.37
CA VAL A 29 12.10 4.36 7.95
C VAL A 29 10.79 4.36 7.17
N LEU A 30 9.82 5.18 7.58
CA LEU A 30 8.54 5.29 6.89
C LEU A 30 8.73 5.80 5.47
N GLU A 31 9.44 6.92 5.32
CA GLU A 31 9.59 7.59 4.03
C GLU A 31 10.47 6.81 3.05
N ASN A 32 11.52 6.15 3.54
CA ASN A 32 12.49 5.49 2.67
C ASN A 32 12.21 4.01 2.38
N GLU A 33 11.70 3.26 3.37
CA GLU A 33 11.61 1.79 3.26
C GLU A 33 10.19 1.28 2.98
N LEU A 34 9.17 2.05 3.34
CA LEU A 34 7.76 1.62 3.29
C LEU A 34 6.95 2.25 2.15
N GLN A 35 7.61 3.01 1.27
CA GLN A 35 6.98 3.62 0.11
C GLN A 35 7.12 2.78 -1.15
N CYS A 36 6.05 2.72 -1.93
CA CYS A 36 6.04 2.08 -3.23
C CYS A 36 6.66 3.00 -4.29
N ILE A 37 7.78 2.59 -4.89
CA ILE A 37 8.48 3.35 -5.94
C ILE A 37 7.61 3.70 -7.18
N ILE A 38 6.49 3.00 -7.41
CA ILE A 38 5.61 3.27 -8.55
C ILE A 38 4.70 4.48 -8.29
N CYS A 39 4.20 4.63 -7.07
CA CYS A 39 3.21 5.67 -6.74
C CYS A 39 3.67 6.67 -5.67
N SER A 40 4.85 6.47 -5.07
CA SER A 40 5.39 7.30 -3.99
C SER A 40 4.47 7.42 -2.77
N GLU A 41 3.74 6.34 -2.48
CA GLU A 41 2.81 6.24 -1.34
C GLU A 41 3.21 5.03 -0.50
N TYR A 42 2.88 5.04 0.79
CA TYR A 42 3.01 3.85 1.63
C TYR A 42 2.30 2.64 1.01
N PHE A 43 2.90 1.46 1.09
CA PHE A 43 2.32 0.27 0.47
C PHE A 43 0.85 0.08 0.87
N ILE A 44 0.00 -0.16 -0.13
CA ILE A 44 -1.41 -0.53 0.04
C ILE A 44 -1.55 -1.94 -0.53
N GLU A 45 -1.91 -2.89 0.33
CA GLU A 45 -1.92 -4.32 0.04
C GLU A 45 -0.56 -4.74 -0.52
N ALA A 46 0.47 -4.66 0.33
CA ALA A 46 1.85 -4.90 -0.05
C ALA A 46 2.02 -6.30 -0.65
N VAL A 47 2.66 -6.37 -1.80
CA VAL A 47 3.04 -7.62 -2.46
C VAL A 47 4.54 -7.66 -2.69
N THR A 48 5.16 -8.76 -2.29
CA THR A 48 6.58 -9.03 -2.50
C THR A 48 6.75 -10.01 -3.64
N LEU A 49 7.64 -9.68 -4.56
CA LEU A 49 7.95 -10.51 -5.74
C LEU A 49 8.99 -11.58 -5.40
N ASN A 50 9.16 -12.56 -6.29
CA ASN A 50 10.24 -13.56 -6.21
C ASN A 50 11.66 -12.96 -6.13
N CYS A 51 11.84 -11.71 -6.52
CA CYS A 51 13.10 -10.98 -6.41
C CYS A 51 13.23 -10.15 -5.12
N ALA A 52 12.36 -10.37 -4.14
CA ALA A 52 12.28 -9.70 -2.84
C ALA A 52 11.91 -8.20 -2.85
N HIS A 53 11.60 -7.61 -3.99
CA HIS A 53 11.09 -6.24 -4.06
C HIS A 53 9.58 -6.17 -3.80
N SER A 54 9.16 -5.14 -3.08
CA SER A 54 7.78 -4.93 -2.66
C SER A 54 7.11 -3.76 -3.38
N PHE A 55 5.83 -3.92 -3.68
CA PHE A 55 5.00 -2.91 -4.35
C PHE A 55 3.58 -2.94 -3.79
N CYS A 56 2.76 -1.94 -4.10
CA CYS A 56 1.32 -2.07 -3.87
C CYS A 56 0.76 -3.12 -4.85
N SER A 57 -0.19 -3.95 -4.40
CA SER A 57 -0.88 -4.93 -5.27
C SER A 57 -1.41 -4.27 -6.55
N TYR A 58 -2.15 -3.17 -6.40
CA TYR A 58 -2.66 -2.39 -7.54
C TYR A 58 -1.55 -1.96 -8.52
N CYS A 59 -0.49 -1.34 -8.00
CA CYS A 59 0.56 -0.76 -8.83
C CYS A 59 1.32 -1.81 -9.64
N ILE A 60 1.66 -2.96 -9.03
CA ILE A 60 2.37 -4.00 -9.77
C ILE A 60 1.46 -4.71 -10.78
N ASN A 61 0.17 -4.87 -10.46
CA ASN A 61 -0.78 -5.45 -11.41
C ASN A 61 -0.94 -4.54 -12.65
N GLU A 62 -1.02 -3.21 -12.49
CA GLU A 62 -1.03 -2.26 -13.62
C GLU A 62 0.27 -2.30 -14.42
N TRP A 63 1.42 -2.39 -13.76
CA TRP A 63 2.72 -2.52 -14.42
C TRP A 63 2.81 -3.80 -15.27
N MET A 64 2.34 -4.92 -14.73
CA MET A 64 2.37 -6.23 -15.39
C MET A 64 1.49 -6.32 -16.64
N LYS A 65 0.51 -5.41 -16.81
CA LYS A 65 -0.23 -5.29 -18.08
C LYS A 65 0.66 -4.87 -19.24
N ARG A 66 1.80 -4.24 -18.96
CA ARG A 66 2.76 -3.74 -19.96
C ARG A 66 4.03 -4.58 -20.01
N LYS A 67 4.60 -4.95 -18.85
CA LYS A 67 5.87 -5.68 -18.74
C LYS A 67 5.86 -6.64 -17.54
N VAL A 68 6.21 -7.90 -17.76
CA VAL A 68 6.27 -8.94 -16.71
C VAL A 68 7.67 -9.00 -16.06
N GLU A 69 8.21 -7.84 -15.72
CA GLU A 69 9.55 -7.67 -15.13
C GLU A 69 9.47 -6.75 -13.92
N CYS A 70 10.29 -7.00 -12.90
CA CYS A 70 10.38 -6.15 -11.72
C CYS A 70 10.75 -4.69 -12.10
N PRO A 71 9.98 -3.67 -11.65
CA PRO A 71 10.30 -2.27 -11.90
C PRO A 71 11.69 -1.81 -11.44
N ILE A 72 12.23 -2.46 -10.40
CA ILE A 72 13.51 -2.11 -9.77
C ILE A 72 14.66 -2.85 -10.42
N CYS A 73 14.66 -4.19 -10.35
CA CYS A 73 15.80 -5.01 -10.76
C CYS A 73 15.65 -5.69 -12.12
N ARG A 74 14.54 -5.47 -12.83
CA ARG A 74 14.24 -6.01 -14.17
C ARG A 74 14.19 -7.54 -14.29
N LYS A 75 14.30 -8.29 -13.20
CA LYS A 75 14.10 -9.75 -13.19
C LYS A 75 12.64 -10.11 -13.51
N ASP A 76 12.43 -11.20 -14.22
CA ASP A 76 11.11 -11.74 -14.52
C ASP A 76 10.30 -12.00 -13.25
N ILE A 77 9.02 -11.64 -13.31
CA ILE A 77 8.06 -11.86 -12.23
C ILE A 77 7.50 -13.27 -12.36
N LYS A 78 7.89 -14.14 -11.42
CA LYS A 78 7.46 -15.55 -11.36
C LYS A 78 6.42 -15.79 -10.28
N SER A 79 6.46 -15.01 -9.21
CA SER A 79 5.48 -15.07 -8.12
C SER A 79 5.27 -13.71 -7.48
N LYS A 80 4.10 -13.56 -6.88
CA LYS A 80 3.71 -12.42 -6.05
C LYS A 80 3.02 -12.95 -4.80
N THR A 81 3.44 -12.46 -3.63
CA THR A 81 2.88 -12.89 -2.34
C THR A 81 2.51 -11.67 -1.53
N HIS A 82 1.29 -11.65 -1.00
CA HIS A 82 0.87 -10.58 -0.08
C HIS A 82 1.65 -10.67 1.23
N SER A 83 2.08 -9.51 1.73
CA SER A 83 2.83 -9.41 2.99
C SER A 83 1.97 -8.76 4.07
N LEU A 84 1.28 -9.61 4.84
CA LEU A 84 0.50 -9.17 6.01
C LEU A 84 1.34 -8.42 7.04
N VAL A 85 2.63 -8.78 7.16
CA VAL A 85 3.56 -8.10 8.07
C VAL A 85 3.73 -6.64 7.66
N LEU A 86 4.01 -6.38 6.37
CA LEU A 86 4.17 -5.02 5.87
C LEU A 86 2.86 -4.23 6.02
N ASP A 87 1.72 -4.81 5.64
CA ASP A 87 0.43 -4.15 5.76
C ASP A 87 0.11 -3.76 7.22
N ASN A 88 0.29 -4.70 8.16
CA ASN A 88 0.03 -4.46 9.58
C ASN A 88 0.99 -3.43 10.19
N CYS A 89 2.28 -3.48 9.83
CA CYS A 89 3.28 -2.51 10.28
C CYS A 89 2.91 -1.11 9.80
N ILE A 90 2.62 -0.95 8.49
CA ILE A 90 2.26 0.34 7.90
C ILE A 90 0.99 0.89 8.54
N ASN A 91 -0.05 0.05 8.72
CA ASN A 91 -1.30 0.51 9.33
C ASN A 91 -1.07 1.05 10.76
N LYS A 92 -0.35 0.29 11.60
CA LYS A 92 -0.02 0.73 12.97
C LYS A 92 0.84 2.00 12.99
N MET A 93 1.75 2.16 12.05
CA MET A 93 2.61 3.34 11.97
C MET A 93 1.79 4.56 11.52
N VAL A 94 0.99 4.43 10.47
CA VAL A 94 0.14 5.50 9.95
C VAL A 94 -0.89 5.98 10.99
N ASP A 95 -1.36 5.11 11.87
CA ASP A 95 -2.24 5.46 12.99
C ASP A 95 -1.62 6.49 13.96
N ASN A 96 -0.29 6.67 13.94
CA ASN A 96 0.43 7.64 14.77
C ASN A 96 0.90 8.88 14.01
N LEU A 97 0.61 8.97 12.70
CA LEU A 97 0.95 10.13 11.87
C LEU A 97 -0.18 11.19 11.86
N SER A 98 0.03 12.28 11.13
CA SER A 98 -0.96 13.35 11.00
C SER A 98 -2.28 12.85 10.39
N SER A 99 -3.39 13.54 10.68
CA SER A 99 -4.70 13.23 10.10
C SER A 99 -4.68 13.30 8.57
N GLU A 100 -3.93 14.24 8.01
CA GLU A 100 -3.75 14.40 6.57
C GLU A 100 -3.19 13.13 5.90
N VAL A 101 -2.16 12.52 6.50
CA VAL A 101 -1.55 11.28 5.97
C VAL A 101 -2.54 10.12 6.04
N LYS A 102 -3.29 10.00 7.14
CA LYS A 102 -4.32 8.98 7.32
C LYS A 102 -5.41 9.10 6.27
N GLU A 103 -5.94 10.32 6.09
CA GLU A 103 -7.00 10.61 5.13
C GLU A 103 -6.56 10.33 3.70
N ARG A 104 -5.36 10.79 3.30
CA ARG A 104 -4.76 10.48 2.00
C ARG A 104 -4.71 8.97 1.76
N ARG A 105 -4.23 8.19 2.75
CA ARG A 105 -4.18 6.73 2.64
C ARG A 105 -5.57 6.10 2.49
N ILE A 106 -6.56 6.55 3.25
CA ILE A 106 -7.94 6.04 3.19
C ILE A 106 -8.56 6.28 1.81
N VAL A 107 -8.38 7.48 1.25
CA VAL A 107 -8.86 7.82 -0.09
C VAL A 107 -8.25 6.89 -1.14
N LEU A 108 -6.93 6.71 -1.13
CA LEU A 108 -6.23 5.82 -2.06
C LEU A 108 -6.69 4.36 -1.95
N ILE A 109 -6.91 3.85 -0.74
CA ILE A 109 -7.44 2.50 -0.53
C ILE A 109 -8.83 2.36 -1.17
N ARG A 110 -9.71 3.34 -0.96
CA ARG A 110 -11.07 3.34 -1.51
C ARG A 110 -11.05 3.35 -3.04
N GLU A 111 -10.23 4.22 -3.64
CA GLU A 111 -10.11 4.35 -5.08
C GLU A 111 -9.58 3.08 -5.76
N ARG A 112 -8.64 2.38 -5.10
CA ARG A 112 -8.02 1.16 -5.63
C ARG A 112 -8.95 -0.05 -5.52
N LYS A 113 -9.71 -0.18 -4.42
CA LYS A 113 -10.70 -1.27 -4.25
C LYS A 113 -11.76 -1.31 -5.35
N GLY A 114 -12.15 -0.15 -5.90
CA GLY A 114 -13.10 -0.07 -7.01
C GLY A 114 -12.53 -0.51 -8.37
N LYS A 115 -11.20 -0.68 -8.49
CA LYS A 115 -10.51 -0.96 -9.76
C LYS A 115 -9.89 -2.35 -9.83
N THR A 116 -9.72 -3.03 -8.69
CA THR A 116 -9.15 -4.38 -8.60
C THR A 116 -10.19 -5.43 -8.99
N SER A 117 -10.48 -5.54 -10.28
CA SER A 117 -11.35 -6.58 -10.86
C SER A 117 -10.58 -7.41 -11.91
N THR A 118 -9.50 -8.09 -11.51
CA THR A 118 -8.96 -9.21 -12.31
C THR A 118 -8.28 -10.22 -11.40
N CYS A 119 -8.87 -11.40 -11.31
CA CYS A 119 -8.22 -12.60 -10.79
C CYS A 119 -7.03 -12.93 -11.71
N TRP A 120 -5.84 -13.07 -11.14
CA TRP A 120 -4.69 -13.58 -11.87
C TRP A 120 -4.92 -15.08 -12.15
N PRO A 121 -4.78 -15.56 -13.40
CA PRO A 121 -4.86 -16.99 -13.66
C PRO A 121 -3.62 -17.67 -13.06
N SER A 122 -3.85 -18.55 -12.08
CA SER A 122 -2.81 -19.44 -11.57
C SER A 122 -2.22 -20.26 -12.72
N PRO A 123 -0.90 -20.52 -12.75
CA PRO A 123 -0.31 -21.42 -13.73
C PRO A 123 -0.80 -22.84 -13.43
N GLY A 124 -1.89 -23.27 -14.07
CA GLY A 124 -2.48 -24.59 -13.83
C GLY A 124 -3.89 -24.87 -14.36
N HIS A 125 -4.61 -23.90 -14.92
CA HIS A 125 -5.90 -24.15 -15.56
C HIS A 125 -5.93 -23.58 -16.99
N GLN A 126 -5.70 -24.45 -17.98
CA GLN A 126 -6.23 -24.24 -19.32
C GLN A 126 -7.65 -24.81 -19.35
N ALA A 127 -8.67 -23.94 -19.41
CA ALA A 127 -9.96 -24.23 -20.05
C ALA A 127 -10.86 -22.99 -20.06
N GLY A 128 -11.25 -22.54 -21.26
CA GLY A 128 -12.55 -21.92 -21.52
C GLY A 128 -12.71 -20.43 -21.23
N GLN A 129 -12.15 -19.56 -22.08
CA GLN A 129 -12.64 -18.19 -22.22
C GLN A 129 -13.67 -18.14 -23.35
N GLN A 130 -14.96 -18.26 -23.01
CA GLN A 130 -16.04 -17.61 -23.77
C GLN A 130 -17.15 -17.22 -22.78
N GLY A 131 -17.44 -15.92 -22.72
CA GLY A 131 -18.67 -15.39 -22.14
C GLY A 131 -18.51 -14.81 -20.74
N LEU A 132 -18.32 -13.49 -20.65
CA LEU A 132 -18.90 -12.60 -19.64
C LEU A 132 -18.50 -11.14 -19.95
N GLU A 133 -18.81 -10.67 -21.16
CA GLU A 133 -18.73 -9.25 -21.53
C GLU A 133 -19.98 -8.83 -22.31
N LYS A 134 -21.20 -9.23 -21.90
CA LYS A 134 -22.45 -8.76 -22.57
C LYS A 134 -23.70 -8.58 -21.71
N GLU A 135 -23.64 -8.49 -20.38
CA GLU A 135 -24.87 -8.36 -19.56
C GLU A 135 -25.10 -6.99 -18.90
N HIS A 136 -24.20 -6.01 -19.02
CA HIS A 136 -24.46 -4.68 -18.44
C HIS A 136 -24.96 -3.63 -19.46
N GLU A 137 -24.85 -3.89 -20.76
CA GLU A 137 -25.22 -2.91 -21.80
C GLU A 137 -26.64 -3.11 -22.35
N HIS A 138 -27.27 -4.27 -22.11
CA HIS A 138 -28.62 -4.54 -22.61
C HIS A 138 -29.75 -4.11 -21.66
N THR A 139 -29.46 -3.82 -20.39
CA THR A 139 -30.48 -3.43 -19.40
C THR A 139 -30.82 -1.92 -19.46
N LEU A 140 -29.91 -1.09 -19.99
CA LEU A 140 -30.11 0.36 -20.11
C LEU A 140 -30.80 0.78 -21.42
N GLU A 141 -30.76 -0.07 -22.45
CA GLU A 141 -31.46 0.17 -23.72
C GLU A 141 -32.97 -0.14 -23.63
N HIS A 142 -33.37 -1.05 -22.73
CA HIS A 142 -34.78 -1.44 -22.55
C HIS A 142 -35.59 -0.42 -21.72
N GLN A 143 -34.94 0.27 -20.77
CA GLN A 143 -35.60 1.32 -19.97
C GLN A 143 -35.81 2.64 -20.73
N LYS A 144 -35.09 2.88 -21.84
CA LYS A 144 -35.30 4.06 -22.70
C LYS A 144 -36.36 3.89 -23.78
N LYS A 145 -36.91 2.68 -23.96
CA LYS A 145 -38.00 2.41 -24.92
C LYS A 145 -39.38 2.26 -24.27
N GLN A 146 -39.47 2.49 -22.96
CA GLN A 146 -40.75 2.50 -22.22
C GLN A 146 -40.95 3.79 -21.38
N ALA A 147 -40.25 4.87 -21.76
CA ALA A 147 -40.51 6.24 -21.29
C ALA A 147 -40.90 7.12 -22.47
#